data_AF-A0A2V9M9J8-F1
#
_entry.id   AF-A0A2V9M9J8-F1
#
_cell.length_a   1.000
_cell.length_b   1.000
_cell.length_c   1.000
_cell.angle_alpha   90.00
_cell.angle_beta   90.00
_cell.angle_gamma   90.00
#
_symmetry.space_group_name_H-M   'P 1'
#
loop_
_entity.id
_entity.type
_entity.pdbx_description
1 polymer ?
#
loop_
_entity_poly.entity_id
_entity_poly.type
_entity_poly.pdbx_seq_one_letter_code
_entity_poly.pdbx_strand_id
1 'polypeptide(L)'
;YDFELAEGQSRRTEQVFLDHTYRWIKPGGLLVFVIPAERIGDCSKTVASQFRDIRIYRLGDPECVRYRQVVIFAVKRGRRERDRLQDAEIRDTLTYLSKLTRGPVGTSPLPDDPDFRYVVPESEPVELVNRGLPLDEIEDLLIKSPAYRQGNRILFGSQTTVSGRPLTPLHGGHVGLLCTAGMLNGIFGTGEDRHVACWQSIKVSDHIEETEEDGTVIIRDRERFTQRLTLVYADGRTVVLG
;
A
#
# COMPACT_ATOMS: atom_id res chain seq x y z
N TYR A 1 -8.67 0.73 -5.64
CA TYR A 1 -7.98 -0.35 -6.35
C TYR A 1 -7.01 0.32 -7.30
N ASP A 2 -5.79 0.55 -6.83
CA ASP A 2 -4.67 1.04 -7.65
C ASP A 2 -3.45 0.25 -7.18
N PHE A 3 -2.99 -0.67 -8.01
CA PHE A 3 -1.71 -1.33 -7.82
C PHE A 3 -0.83 -0.91 -8.99
N GLU A 4 0.19 -0.11 -8.68
CA GLU A 4 1.19 0.40 -9.60
C GLU A 4 1.82 -0.73 -10.41
N LEU A 5 1.65 -0.65 -11.73
CA LEU A 5 2.32 -1.51 -12.70
C LEU A 5 3.72 -0.94 -12.97
N ALA A 6 4.71 -1.42 -12.23
CA ALA A 6 6.10 -1.30 -12.68
C ALA A 6 6.31 -2.22 -13.89
N GLU A 7 6.49 -1.62 -15.07
CA GLU A 7 6.87 -2.29 -16.31
C GLU A 7 8.20 -3.03 -16.11
N GLY A 8 8.18 -4.36 -16.14
CA GLY A 8 9.40 -5.17 -16.29
C GLY A 8 9.48 -6.45 -15.48
N GLN A 9 8.73 -6.59 -14.37
CA GLN A 9 8.74 -7.83 -13.55
C GLN A 9 7.36 -8.21 -12.97
N SER A 10 6.28 -7.71 -13.57
CA SER A 10 4.92 -7.97 -13.10
C SER A 10 4.53 -9.44 -13.36
N ARG A 11 4.49 -10.26 -12.31
CA ARG A 11 3.58 -11.43 -12.33
C ARG A 11 2.19 -10.88 -12.63
N ARG A 12 1.58 -11.38 -13.70
CA ARG A 12 0.39 -10.80 -14.32
C ARG A 12 -0.81 -10.86 -13.37
N THR A 13 -1.57 -9.77 -13.31
CA THR A 13 -2.56 -9.49 -12.26
C THR A 13 -3.60 -10.59 -12.10
N GLU A 14 -4.07 -11.20 -13.18
CA GLU A 14 -5.11 -12.26 -13.15
C GLU A 14 -4.58 -13.55 -12.54
N GLN A 15 -3.35 -13.95 -12.90
CA GLN A 15 -2.72 -15.13 -12.31
C GLN A 15 -2.45 -14.89 -10.82
N VAL A 16 -1.90 -13.73 -10.46
CA VAL A 16 -1.65 -13.36 -9.06
C VAL A 16 -2.96 -13.35 -8.26
N PHE A 17 -4.00 -12.77 -8.84
CA PHE A 17 -5.33 -12.75 -8.23
C PHE A 17 -5.86 -14.16 -8.03
N LEU A 18 -5.83 -15.02 -9.05
CA LEU A 18 -6.30 -16.40 -8.91
C LEU A 18 -5.49 -17.16 -7.87
N ASP A 19 -4.15 -17.11 -7.94
CA ASP A 19 -3.22 -17.77 -7.01
C ASP A 19 -3.45 -17.34 -5.54
N HIS A 20 -3.90 -16.10 -5.32
CA HIS A 20 -4.23 -15.58 -4.01
C HIS A 20 -5.65 -15.93 -3.55
N THR A 21 -6.62 -15.98 -4.45
CA THR A 21 -8.05 -16.08 -4.11
C THR A 21 -8.59 -17.51 -4.14
N TYR A 22 -8.02 -18.42 -4.94
CA TYR A 22 -8.54 -19.80 -5.06
C TYR A 22 -8.56 -20.54 -3.73
N ARG A 23 -7.65 -20.20 -2.80
CA ARG A 23 -7.53 -20.79 -1.46
C ARG A 23 -8.71 -20.45 -0.54
N TRP A 24 -9.48 -19.41 -0.86
CA TRP A 24 -10.69 -19.03 -0.13
C TRP A 24 -11.92 -19.80 -0.60
N ILE A 25 -11.84 -20.46 -1.76
CA ILE A 25 -12.91 -21.32 -2.26
C ILE A 25 -12.82 -22.65 -1.52
N LYS A 26 -13.88 -22.97 -0.76
CA LYS A 26 -13.96 -24.27 -0.07
C LYS A 26 -13.97 -25.44 -1.06
N PRO A 27 -13.49 -26.63 -0.68
CA PRO A 27 -13.62 -27.83 -1.51
C PRO A 27 -15.07 -28.05 -1.99
N GLY A 28 -15.24 -28.37 -3.27
CA GLY A 28 -16.55 -28.47 -3.92
C GLY A 28 -17.19 -27.13 -4.29
N GLY A 29 -16.61 -26.00 -3.88
CA GLY A 29 -17.10 -24.66 -4.24
C GLY A 29 -16.89 -24.35 -5.73
N LEU A 30 -17.68 -23.42 -6.25
CA LEU A 30 -17.64 -22.97 -7.63
C LEU A 30 -16.73 -21.74 -7.78
N LEU A 31 -15.80 -21.80 -8.73
CA LEU A 31 -15.10 -20.66 -9.28
C LEU A 31 -15.92 -20.12 -10.48
N VAL A 32 -16.20 -18.83 -10.46
CA VAL A 32 -16.68 -18.06 -11.61
C VAL A 32 -15.65 -16.98 -11.87
N PHE A 33 -14.85 -17.12 -12.92
CA PHE A 33 -13.70 -16.26 -13.15
C PHE A 33 -13.72 -15.65 -14.55
N VAL A 34 -13.95 -14.33 -14.60
CA VAL A 34 -14.00 -13.56 -15.85
C VAL A 34 -12.62 -12.97 -16.12
N ILE A 35 -12.01 -13.36 -17.24
CA ILE A 35 -10.68 -12.90 -17.65
C ILE A 35 -10.61 -12.69 -19.17
N PRO A 36 -9.67 -11.87 -19.68
CA PRO A 36 -9.38 -11.83 -21.10
C PRO A 36 -8.94 -13.22 -21.59
N ALA A 37 -9.41 -13.67 -22.76
CA ALA A 37 -9.13 -15.01 -23.29
C ALA A 37 -7.63 -15.32 -23.43
N GLU A 38 -6.82 -14.31 -23.73
CA GLU A 38 -5.35 -14.43 -23.79
C GLU A 38 -4.70 -14.82 -22.44
N ARG A 39 -5.39 -14.58 -21.32
CA ARG A 39 -4.91 -14.85 -19.95
C ARG A 39 -5.23 -16.25 -19.45
N ILE A 40 -6.03 -17.03 -20.19
CA ILE A 40 -6.32 -18.45 -19.84
C ILE A 40 -5.02 -19.24 -19.68
N GLY A 41 -4.04 -19.00 -20.56
CA GLY A 41 -2.75 -19.67 -20.51
C GLY A 41 -1.98 -19.42 -19.22
N ASP A 42 -1.98 -18.17 -18.74
CA ASP A 42 -1.30 -17.76 -17.51
C ASP A 42 -1.91 -18.43 -16.27
N CYS A 43 -3.23 -18.62 -16.27
CA CYS A 43 -3.98 -19.25 -15.16
C CYS A 43 -4.05 -20.78 -15.24
N SER A 44 -3.62 -21.37 -16.36
CA SER A 44 -3.91 -22.78 -16.72
C SER A 44 -3.38 -23.80 -15.72
N LYS A 45 -2.19 -23.58 -15.14
CA LYS A 45 -1.60 -24.48 -14.13
C LYS A 45 -2.42 -24.54 -12.84
N THR A 46 -2.86 -23.38 -12.36
CA THR A 46 -3.69 -23.28 -11.16
C THR A 46 -5.06 -23.87 -11.41
N VAL A 47 -5.67 -23.55 -12.57
CA VAL A 47 -6.96 -24.14 -12.98
C VAL A 47 -6.88 -25.67 -13.07
N ALA A 48 -5.89 -26.22 -13.78
CA ALA A 48 -5.73 -27.66 -13.99
C ALA A 48 -5.48 -28.44 -12.69
N SER A 49 -4.68 -27.89 -11.78
CA SER A 49 -4.31 -28.57 -10.53
C SER A 49 -5.36 -28.42 -9.42
N GLN A 50 -6.04 -27.27 -9.35
CA GLN A 50 -6.91 -26.95 -8.23
C GLN A 50 -8.39 -27.20 -8.50
N PHE A 51 -8.79 -27.37 -9.77
CA PHE A 51 -10.20 -27.44 -10.16
C PHE A 51 -10.52 -28.62 -11.08
N ARG A 52 -11.80 -28.98 -11.12
CA ARG A 52 -12.42 -29.99 -12.00
C ARG A 52 -13.69 -29.44 -12.62
N ASP A 53 -14.31 -30.21 -13.52
CA ASP A 53 -15.57 -29.85 -14.18
C ASP A 53 -15.49 -28.46 -14.85
N ILE A 54 -14.35 -28.20 -15.49
CA ILE A 54 -14.00 -26.89 -16.08
C ILE A 54 -14.81 -26.68 -17.35
N ARG A 55 -15.50 -25.54 -17.42
CA ARG A 55 -16.20 -25.06 -18.62
C ARG A 55 -15.84 -23.61 -18.87
N ILE A 56 -15.64 -23.27 -20.15
CA ILE A 56 -15.24 -21.92 -20.56
C ILE A 56 -16.20 -21.45 -21.62
N TYR A 57 -16.80 -20.28 -21.39
CA TYR A 57 -17.74 -19.66 -22.31
C TYR A 57 -17.29 -18.25 -22.68
N ARG A 58 -17.63 -17.85 -23.90
CA ARG A 58 -17.50 -16.46 -24.34
C ARG A 58 -18.70 -15.66 -23.86
N LEU A 59 -18.45 -14.47 -23.33
CA LEU A 59 -19.49 -13.55 -22.89
C LEU A 59 -19.98 -12.69 -24.08
N GLY A 60 -21.30 -12.51 -24.18
CA GLY A 60 -21.96 -11.84 -25.30
C GLY A 60 -22.06 -10.31 -25.18
N ASP A 61 -21.91 -9.76 -23.97
CA ASP A 61 -22.04 -8.33 -23.73
C ASP A 61 -21.02 -7.50 -24.54
N PRO A 62 -21.40 -6.31 -25.06
CA PRO A 62 -20.53 -5.50 -25.92
C PRO A 62 -19.16 -5.20 -25.31
N GLU A 63 -19.11 -4.92 -24.00
CA GLU A 63 -17.84 -4.70 -23.29
C GLU A 63 -16.99 -5.96 -23.23
N CYS A 64 -17.60 -7.10 -22.92
CA CYS A 64 -16.90 -8.39 -22.89
C CYS A 64 -16.36 -8.78 -24.25
N VAL A 65 -17.12 -8.54 -25.33
CA VAL A 65 -16.68 -8.78 -26.71
C VAL A 65 -15.50 -7.88 -27.07
N ARG A 66 -15.56 -6.60 -26.70
CA ARG A 66 -14.48 -5.62 -26.94
C ARG A 66 -13.15 -6.07 -26.30
N TYR A 67 -13.21 -6.56 -25.06
CA TYR A 67 -12.04 -7.01 -24.31
C TYR A 67 -11.75 -8.51 -24.48
N ARG A 68 -12.48 -9.21 -25.36
CA ARG A 68 -12.37 -10.66 -25.61
C ARG A 68 -12.39 -11.47 -24.31
N GLN A 69 -13.29 -11.11 -23.41
CA GLN A 69 -13.44 -11.77 -22.11
C GLN A 69 -14.16 -13.11 -22.25
N VAL A 70 -13.72 -14.04 -21.41
CA VAL A 70 -14.36 -15.35 -21.20
C VAL A 70 -14.67 -15.52 -19.72
N VAL A 71 -15.64 -16.38 -19.43
CA VAL A 71 -15.92 -16.86 -18.08
C VAL A 71 -15.47 -18.30 -17.95
N ILE A 72 -14.71 -18.59 -16.89
CA ILE A 72 -14.33 -19.94 -16.48
C ILE A 72 -15.21 -20.36 -15.31
N PHE A 73 -15.97 -21.43 -15.50
CA PHE A 73 -16.66 -22.16 -14.43
C PHE A 73 -15.84 -23.39 -14.05
N ALA A 74 -15.52 -23.56 -12.78
CA ALA A 74 -14.78 -24.74 -12.34
C ALA A 74 -15.05 -25.08 -10.86
N VAL A 75 -15.06 -26.36 -10.51
CA VAL A 75 -15.31 -26.84 -9.14
C VAL A 75 -14.00 -27.06 -8.41
N LYS A 76 -13.85 -26.50 -7.21
CA LYS A 76 -12.65 -26.64 -6.40
C LYS A 76 -12.44 -28.09 -5.97
N ARG A 77 -11.29 -28.67 -6.33
CA ARG A 77 -10.88 -30.00 -5.87
C ARG A 77 -10.55 -29.99 -4.38
N GLY A 78 -11.05 -30.99 -3.67
CA GLY A 78 -10.64 -31.34 -2.30
C GLY A 78 -9.23 -31.94 -2.26
N ARG A 79 -8.70 -32.12 -1.04
CA ARG A 79 -7.34 -32.66 -0.84
C ARG A 79 -7.17 -34.04 -1.45
N ARG A 80 -8.07 -34.97 -1.13
CA ARG A 80 -8.05 -36.36 -1.65
C ARG A 80 -8.11 -36.44 -3.18
N GLU A 81 -8.85 -35.55 -3.81
CA GLU A 81 -8.95 -35.49 -5.28
C GLU A 81 -7.67 -34.99 -5.93
N ARG A 82 -6.95 -34.06 -5.27
CA ARG A 82 -5.64 -33.60 -5.74
C ARG A 82 -4.56 -34.65 -5.54
N ASP A 83 -4.58 -35.36 -4.41
CA ASP A 83 -3.59 -36.40 -4.10
C ASP A 83 -3.70 -37.60 -5.07
N ARG A 84 -4.88 -37.81 -5.68
CA ARG A 84 -5.14 -38.84 -6.69
C ARG A 84 -5.01 -38.33 -8.13
N LEU A 85 -4.76 -37.05 -8.31
CA LEU A 85 -4.71 -36.41 -9.62
C LEU A 85 -3.51 -36.93 -10.39
N GLN A 86 -3.74 -37.51 -11.57
CA GLN A 86 -2.65 -38.05 -12.37
C GLN A 86 -2.03 -36.95 -13.24
N ASP A 87 -0.71 -37.05 -13.46
CA ASP A 87 0.01 -36.13 -14.36
C ASP A 87 -0.58 -36.11 -15.77
N ALA A 88 -1.19 -37.21 -16.22
CA ALA A 88 -1.89 -37.29 -17.51
C ALA A 88 -3.12 -36.37 -17.53
N GLU A 89 -3.95 -36.39 -16.49
CA GLU A 89 -5.16 -35.54 -16.40
C GLU A 89 -4.79 -34.05 -16.34
N ILE A 90 -3.70 -33.71 -15.64
CA ILE A 90 -3.17 -32.34 -15.61
C ILE A 90 -2.72 -31.93 -17.01
N ARG A 91 -1.94 -32.79 -17.70
CA ARG A 91 -1.46 -32.53 -19.06
C ARG A 91 -2.62 -32.36 -20.04
N ASP A 92 -3.62 -33.22 -19.99
CA ASP A 92 -4.81 -33.13 -20.85
C ASP A 92 -5.56 -31.81 -20.64
N THR A 93 -5.72 -31.41 -19.37
CA THR A 93 -6.35 -30.12 -19.03
C THR A 93 -5.53 -28.93 -19.53
N LEU A 94 -4.21 -28.96 -19.35
CA LEU A 94 -3.31 -27.92 -19.88
C LEU A 94 -3.37 -27.84 -21.42
N THR A 95 -3.42 -28.99 -22.09
CA THR A 95 -3.57 -29.06 -23.55
C THR A 95 -4.92 -28.50 -23.98
N TYR A 96 -6.01 -28.83 -23.29
CA TYR A 96 -7.33 -28.24 -23.54
C TYR A 96 -7.32 -26.70 -23.37
N LEU A 97 -6.82 -26.19 -22.24
CA LEU A 97 -6.78 -24.75 -21.97
C LEU A 97 -5.87 -24.00 -22.95
N SER A 98 -4.73 -24.56 -23.32
CA SER A 98 -3.79 -23.93 -24.27
C SER A 98 -4.36 -23.81 -25.68
N LYS A 99 -5.25 -24.73 -26.10
CA LYS A 99 -5.98 -24.62 -27.38
C LYS A 99 -6.92 -23.42 -27.36
N LEU A 100 -7.57 -23.14 -26.23
CA LEU A 100 -8.52 -22.03 -26.09
C LEU A 100 -7.81 -20.67 -26.05
N THR A 101 -6.58 -20.59 -25.55
CA THR A 101 -5.78 -19.36 -25.57
C THR A 101 -5.42 -18.89 -26.99
N ARG A 102 -5.32 -19.82 -27.96
CA ARG A 102 -4.85 -19.53 -29.33
C ARG A 102 -5.93 -18.99 -30.27
N GLY A 103 -7.19 -18.92 -29.83
CA GLY A 103 -8.23 -18.22 -30.58
C GLY A 103 -9.65 -18.48 -30.07
N PRO A 104 -10.59 -17.55 -30.33
CA PRO A 104 -11.99 -17.65 -29.90
C PRO A 104 -12.79 -18.78 -30.59
N VAL A 105 -12.20 -19.49 -31.55
CA VAL A 105 -12.85 -20.54 -32.35
C VAL A 105 -13.29 -21.76 -31.52
N GLY A 106 -12.73 -21.96 -30.33
CA GLY A 106 -13.03 -23.12 -29.47
C GLY A 106 -14.02 -22.88 -28.33
N THR A 107 -14.44 -21.63 -28.06
CA THR A 107 -15.36 -21.33 -26.93
C THR A 107 -16.76 -21.00 -27.43
N SER A 108 -17.73 -21.82 -27.01
CA SER A 108 -19.14 -21.53 -27.24
C SER A 108 -19.55 -20.24 -26.49
N PRO A 109 -20.49 -19.45 -27.04
CA PRO A 109 -21.09 -18.37 -26.27
C PRO A 109 -21.78 -18.96 -25.04
N LEU A 110 -21.82 -18.20 -23.94
CA LEU A 110 -22.62 -18.56 -22.78
C LEU A 110 -24.09 -18.62 -23.22
N PRO A 111 -24.77 -19.77 -23.11
CA PRO A 111 -26.16 -19.89 -23.55
C PRO A 111 -27.10 -19.16 -22.60
N ASP A 112 -28.22 -18.66 -23.12
CA ASP A 112 -29.28 -18.06 -22.32
C ASP A 112 -29.98 -19.10 -21.43
N ASP A 113 -30.13 -20.32 -21.96
CA ASP A 113 -30.62 -21.48 -21.22
C ASP A 113 -29.46 -22.28 -20.60
N PRO A 114 -29.56 -22.72 -19.33
CA PRO A 114 -28.49 -23.43 -18.67
C PRO A 114 -28.27 -24.83 -19.28
N ASP A 115 -27.11 -25.01 -19.91
CA ASP A 115 -26.63 -26.29 -20.46
C ASP A 115 -26.01 -27.21 -19.39
N PHE A 116 -25.64 -26.65 -18.23
CA PHE A 116 -25.09 -27.39 -17.10
C PHE A 116 -25.49 -26.77 -15.76
N ARG A 117 -25.60 -27.61 -14.72
CA ARG A 117 -25.89 -27.17 -13.34
C ARG A 117 -24.81 -27.65 -12.39
N TYR A 118 -24.15 -26.70 -11.72
CA TYR A 118 -23.19 -26.99 -10.67
C TYR A 118 -23.90 -27.12 -9.32
N VAL A 119 -23.52 -28.14 -8.54
CA VAL A 119 -23.93 -28.25 -7.14
C VAL A 119 -23.00 -27.40 -6.30
N VAL A 120 -23.53 -26.33 -5.71
CA VAL A 120 -22.75 -25.43 -4.85
C VAL A 120 -22.98 -25.83 -3.39
N PRO A 121 -21.92 -26.15 -2.62
CA PRO A 121 -22.08 -26.53 -1.22
C PRO A 121 -22.60 -25.36 -0.38
N GLU A 122 -23.51 -25.64 0.56
CA GLU A 122 -24.08 -24.65 1.48
C GLU A 122 -22.98 -23.92 2.26
N SER A 123 -23.10 -22.61 2.33
CA SER A 123 -22.20 -21.73 3.08
C SER A 123 -23.01 -20.94 4.09
N GLU A 124 -22.43 -20.70 5.25
CA GLU A 124 -22.95 -19.67 6.14
C GLU A 124 -22.89 -18.30 5.43
N PRO A 125 -23.80 -17.37 5.76
CA PRO A 125 -23.77 -16.01 5.25
C PRO A 125 -22.40 -15.39 5.51
N VAL A 126 -21.72 -14.94 4.45
CA VAL A 126 -20.49 -14.16 4.59
C VAL A 126 -20.88 -12.70 4.79
N GLU A 127 -20.64 -12.17 5.99
CA GLU A 127 -20.66 -10.72 6.19
C GLU A 127 -19.36 -10.12 5.64
N LEU A 128 -19.46 -9.44 4.49
CA LEU A 128 -18.39 -8.60 3.98
C LEU A 128 -18.32 -7.31 4.82
N VAL A 129 -17.62 -7.38 5.96
CA VAL A 129 -17.42 -6.20 6.81
C VAL A 129 -16.23 -5.39 6.28
N ASN A 130 -16.50 -4.23 5.69
CA ASN A 130 -15.45 -3.25 5.43
C ASN A 130 -15.12 -2.52 6.74
N ARG A 131 -14.12 -3.02 7.47
CA ARG A 131 -13.64 -2.41 8.72
C ARG A 131 -12.75 -1.18 8.51
N GLY A 132 -12.59 -0.73 7.27
CA GLY A 132 -11.56 0.23 6.91
C GLY A 132 -10.15 -0.35 7.07
N LEU A 133 -9.15 0.51 6.96
CA LEU A 133 -7.77 0.15 7.23
C LEU A 133 -7.54 0.22 8.76
N PRO A 134 -6.86 -0.76 9.38
CA PRO A 134 -6.50 -0.69 10.79
C PRO A 134 -5.38 0.34 10.97
N LEU A 135 -5.75 1.62 11.07
CA LEU A 135 -4.80 2.73 11.05
C LEU A 135 -3.74 2.62 12.14
N ASP A 136 -4.12 2.21 13.35
CA ASP A 136 -3.20 2.02 14.48
C ASP A 136 -2.14 0.94 14.17
N GLU A 137 -2.57 -0.22 13.67
CA GLU A 137 -1.64 -1.30 13.27
C GLU A 137 -0.76 -0.87 12.09
N ILE A 138 -1.32 -0.10 11.15
CA ILE A 138 -0.58 0.42 10.01
C ILE A 138 0.45 1.45 10.47
N GLU A 139 0.14 2.32 11.42
CA GLU A 139 1.06 3.33 11.95
C GLU A 139 2.29 2.67 12.60
N ASP A 140 2.08 1.62 13.39
CA ASP A 140 3.14 0.80 13.97
C ASP A 140 4.01 0.10 12.91
N LEU A 141 3.39 -0.37 11.82
CA LEU A 141 4.08 -1.03 10.71
C LEU A 141 4.75 -0.04 9.75
N LEU A 142 4.22 1.17 9.64
CA LEU A 142 4.65 2.20 8.69
C LEU A 142 6.11 2.52 8.93
N ILE A 143 6.52 2.74 10.18
CA ILE A 143 7.90 3.04 10.58
C ILE A 143 8.88 1.96 10.10
N LYS A 144 8.47 0.69 10.10
CA LYS A 144 9.29 -0.46 9.69
C LYS A 144 9.26 -0.69 8.17
N SER A 145 8.27 -0.13 7.49
CA SER A 145 8.05 -0.36 6.06
C SER A 145 9.25 0.11 5.22
N PRO A 146 9.59 -0.59 4.13
CA PRO A 146 10.64 -0.16 3.22
C PRO A 146 10.36 1.21 2.60
N ALA A 147 9.10 1.47 2.22
CA ALA A 147 8.66 2.73 1.62
C ALA A 147 8.88 3.91 2.57
N TYR A 148 8.44 3.79 3.83
CA TYR A 148 8.67 4.83 4.82
C TYR A 148 10.16 5.05 5.08
N ARG A 149 10.99 4.00 5.18
CA ARG A 149 12.44 4.16 5.37
C ARG A 149 13.13 4.87 4.22
N GLN A 150 12.69 4.65 2.98
CA GLN A 150 13.21 5.34 1.81
C GLN A 150 12.74 6.80 1.77
N GLY A 151 11.44 7.03 1.99
CA GLY A 151 10.85 8.37 2.00
C GLY A 151 11.34 9.22 3.16
N ASN A 152 11.57 8.65 4.33
CA ASN A 152 11.97 9.38 5.53
C ASN A 152 13.27 10.17 5.32
N ARG A 153 14.25 9.60 4.60
CA ARG A 153 15.51 10.27 4.27
C ARG A 153 15.36 11.50 3.38
N ILE A 154 14.24 11.59 2.65
CA ILE A 154 13.95 12.67 1.68
C ILE A 154 13.01 13.70 2.32
N LEU A 155 11.99 13.21 3.02
CA LEU A 155 10.89 14.01 3.56
C LEU A 155 11.23 14.65 4.90
N PHE A 156 12.09 14.02 5.71
CA PHE A 156 12.45 14.52 7.03
C PHE A 156 13.94 14.87 7.07
N GLY A 157 14.24 16.07 7.59
CA GLY A 157 15.62 16.48 7.85
C GLY A 157 16.28 15.59 8.91
N SER A 158 17.61 15.45 8.83
CA SER A 158 18.37 14.71 9.84
C SER A 158 18.14 15.31 11.22
N GLN A 159 17.60 14.51 12.15
CA GLN A 159 17.55 14.91 13.55
C GLN A 159 18.97 15.07 14.06
N THR A 160 19.32 16.27 14.51
CA THR A 160 20.65 16.55 15.06
C THR A 160 20.68 15.96 16.47
N THR A 161 21.14 14.72 16.60
CA THR A 161 21.33 14.10 17.91
C THR A 161 22.67 14.52 18.47
N VAL A 162 22.68 15.40 19.47
CA VAL A 162 23.91 15.71 20.21
C VAL A 162 24.12 14.63 21.28
N SER A 163 25.11 13.78 21.05
CA SER A 163 25.54 12.76 21.99
C SER A 163 26.91 13.16 22.56
N GLY A 164 26.98 13.36 23.88
CA GLY A 164 28.24 13.61 24.57
C GLY A 164 28.07 13.60 26.08
N ARG A 165 29.02 13.00 26.80
CA ARG A 165 29.12 13.12 28.27
C ARG A 165 30.14 14.21 28.56
N PRO A 166 29.73 15.42 28.96
CA PRO A 166 30.67 16.49 29.22
C PRO A 166 31.62 16.07 30.35
N LEU A 167 32.92 16.35 30.18
CA LEU A 167 33.98 15.96 31.13
C LEU A 167 33.81 16.66 32.48
N THR A 168 33.12 17.80 32.51
CA THR A 168 32.76 18.56 33.70
C THR A 168 31.27 18.91 33.67
N PRO A 169 30.63 19.17 34.83
CA PRO A 169 29.25 19.64 34.86
C PRO A 169 29.06 20.88 33.99
N LEU A 170 27.97 20.91 33.21
CA LEU A 170 27.64 22.08 32.39
C LEU A 170 27.31 23.26 33.31
N HIS A 171 28.01 24.36 33.12
CA HIS A 171 27.68 25.62 33.78
C HIS A 171 26.49 26.29 33.07
N GLY A 172 25.77 27.18 33.76
CA GLY A 172 24.52 27.78 33.26
C GLY A 172 24.62 28.40 31.85
N GLY A 173 25.75 29.06 31.55
CA GLY A 173 26.00 29.61 30.20
C GLY A 173 26.11 28.54 29.10
N HIS A 174 26.73 27.39 29.39
CA HIS A 174 26.81 26.28 28.44
C HIS A 174 25.44 25.66 28.18
N VAL A 175 24.61 25.54 29.22
CA VAL A 175 23.23 25.06 29.11
C VAL A 175 22.41 26.00 28.23
N GLY A 176 22.50 27.31 28.48
CA GLY A 176 21.83 28.32 27.65
C GLY A 176 22.20 28.20 26.17
N LEU A 177 23.49 28.06 25.87
CA LEU A 177 23.97 27.94 24.49
C LEU A 177 23.46 26.66 23.80
N LEU A 178 23.51 25.52 24.49
CA LEU A 178 23.00 24.25 23.98
C LEU A 178 21.48 24.26 23.78
N CYS A 179 20.71 24.88 24.68
CA CYS A 179 19.28 25.09 24.49
C CYS A 179 19.02 25.93 23.23
N THR A 180 19.66 27.10 23.09
CA THR A 180 19.48 27.96 21.91
C THR A 180 19.96 27.31 20.61
N ALA A 181 20.88 26.34 20.67
CA ALA A 181 21.32 25.60 19.49
C ALA A 181 20.34 24.48 19.08
N GLY A 182 19.23 24.28 19.80
CA GLY A 182 18.30 23.17 19.58
C GLY A 182 18.85 21.82 20.07
N MET A 183 19.89 21.82 20.90
CA MET A 183 20.64 20.64 21.31
C MET A 183 20.21 20.07 22.67
N LEU A 184 19.31 20.74 23.38
CA LEU A 184 18.74 20.32 24.67
C LEU A 184 17.20 20.31 24.65
N ASN A 185 16.61 19.70 23.61
CA ASN A 185 15.17 19.45 23.58
C ASN A 185 14.81 18.30 24.53
N GLY A 186 13.70 18.39 25.24
CA GLY A 186 13.34 17.37 26.22
C GLY A 186 12.24 17.77 27.17
N ILE A 187 12.11 17.01 28.26
CA ILE A 187 11.11 17.22 29.31
C ILE A 187 11.72 18.07 30.42
N PHE A 188 11.08 19.18 30.74
CA PHE A 188 11.49 20.14 31.77
C PHE A 188 10.33 20.40 32.76
N GLY A 189 10.65 21.08 33.86
CA GLY A 189 9.68 21.45 34.90
C GLY A 189 9.22 20.28 35.76
N THR A 190 8.33 20.58 36.70
CA THR A 190 7.76 19.62 37.65
C THR A 190 6.30 19.97 37.94
N GLY A 191 5.48 18.98 38.31
CA GLY A 191 4.07 19.21 38.63
C GLY A 191 3.27 19.69 37.43
N GLU A 192 2.43 20.71 37.63
CA GLU A 192 1.60 21.32 36.59
C GLU A 192 2.42 22.06 35.52
N ASP A 193 3.63 22.51 35.87
CA ASP A 193 4.56 23.16 34.95
C ASP A 193 5.46 22.18 34.21
N ARG A 194 5.22 20.86 34.30
CA ARG A 194 5.96 19.87 33.52
C ARG A 194 5.61 20.00 32.04
N HIS A 195 6.61 20.22 31.19
CA HIS A 195 6.43 20.47 29.77
C HIS A 195 7.53 19.85 28.91
N VAL A 196 7.22 19.58 27.65
CA VAL A 196 8.21 19.30 26.60
C VAL A 196 8.65 20.63 26.01
N ALA A 197 9.95 20.88 25.99
CA ALA A 197 10.56 22.06 25.41
C ALA A 197 11.31 21.71 24.12
N CYS A 198 11.01 22.44 23.05
CA CYS A 198 11.63 22.28 21.74
C CYS A 198 12.15 23.63 21.23
N TRP A 199 13.46 23.78 21.16
CA TRP A 199 14.14 24.92 20.56
C TRP A 199 14.40 24.70 19.09
N GLN A 200 14.20 25.75 18.30
CA GLN A 200 14.40 25.76 16.85
C GLN A 200 15.07 27.05 16.41
N SER A 201 16.10 26.92 15.58
CA SER A 201 16.68 28.05 14.84
C SER A 201 15.84 28.30 13.59
N ILE A 202 15.30 29.50 13.47
CA ILE A 202 14.39 29.89 12.40
C ILE A 202 15.02 31.01 11.61
N LYS A 203 15.15 30.79 10.30
CA LYS A 203 15.53 31.83 9.37
C LYS A 203 14.38 32.82 9.20
N VAL A 204 14.64 34.08 9.50
CA VAL A 204 13.75 35.21 9.29
C VAL A 204 14.40 36.09 8.23
N SER A 205 13.65 36.38 7.16
CA SER A 205 14.08 37.30 6.11
C SER A 205 13.28 38.59 6.24
N ASP A 206 13.97 39.66 6.61
CA ASP A 206 13.39 41.01 6.67
C ASP A 206 13.61 41.68 5.31
N HIS A 207 12.53 42.17 4.70
CA HIS A 207 12.56 42.88 3.41
C HIS A 207 12.32 44.38 3.67
N ILE A 208 13.29 45.22 3.34
CA ILE A 208 13.20 46.67 3.52
C ILE A 208 13.30 47.33 2.15
N GLU A 209 12.28 48.09 1.78
CA GLU A 209 12.27 48.93 0.59
C GLU A 209 12.41 50.40 1.01
N GLU A 210 13.49 51.06 0.57
CA GLU A 210 13.70 52.49 0.74
C GLU A 210 13.72 53.16 -0.63
N THR A 211 13.01 54.28 -0.79
CA THR A 211 13.02 55.07 -2.03
C THR A 211 13.78 56.36 -1.77
N GLU A 212 14.87 56.59 -2.52
CA GLU A 212 15.64 57.82 -2.43
C GLU A 212 14.94 58.99 -3.17
N GLU A 213 15.37 60.23 -2.88
CA GLU A 213 14.76 61.45 -3.45
C GLU A 213 14.86 61.54 -4.98
N ASP A 214 15.76 60.77 -5.60
CA ASP A 214 15.93 60.69 -7.06
C ASP A 214 15.03 59.63 -7.74
N GLY A 215 14.20 58.93 -6.96
CA GLY A 215 13.30 57.88 -7.45
C GLY A 215 13.92 56.48 -7.50
N THR A 216 15.16 56.30 -7.06
CA THR A 216 15.80 54.98 -6.97
C THR A 216 15.22 54.18 -5.80
N VAL A 217 14.74 52.96 -6.06
CA VAL A 217 14.25 52.03 -5.04
C VAL A 217 15.39 51.08 -4.63
N ILE A 218 15.83 51.19 -3.38
CA ILE A 218 16.81 50.30 -2.77
C ILE A 218 16.06 49.19 -2.04
N ILE A 219 16.29 47.96 -2.49
CA ILE A 219 15.77 46.76 -1.85
C ILE A 219 16.88 46.14 -1.01
N ARG A 220 16.63 46.01 0.30
CA ARG A 220 17.57 45.38 1.21
C ARG A 220 16.95 44.15 1.86
N ASP A 221 17.40 42.99 1.40
CA ASP A 221 17.10 41.70 2.03
C ASP A 221 18.08 41.45 3.17
N ARG A 222 17.55 41.32 4.39
CA ARG A 222 18.34 40.91 5.56
C ARG A 222 17.85 39.57 6.06
N GLU A 223 18.69 38.56 5.92
CA GLU A 223 18.46 37.26 6.53
C GLU A 223 19.10 37.20 7.92
N ARG A 224 18.35 36.76 8.91
CA ARG A 224 18.85 36.49 10.26
C ARG A 224 18.26 35.20 10.81
N PHE A 225 19.01 34.51 11.65
CA PHE A 225 18.51 33.37 12.39
C PHE A 225 18.05 33.84 13.77
N THR A 226 16.79 33.56 14.11
CA THR A 226 16.22 33.78 15.44
C THR A 226 15.96 32.45 16.13
N GLN A 227 15.91 32.45 17.46
CA GLN A 227 15.57 31.25 18.22
C GLN A 227 14.11 31.28 18.60
N ARG A 228 13.43 30.16 18.41
CA ARG A 228 12.06 29.93 18.88
C ARG A 228 12.05 28.78 19.86
N LEU A 229 11.34 28.95 20.97
CA LEU A 229 11.07 27.91 21.94
C LEU A 229 9.59 27.58 21.94
N THR A 230 9.26 26.32 21.65
CA THR A 230 7.90 25.80 21.76
C THR A 230 7.80 24.92 23.00
N LEU A 231 6.83 25.20 23.86
CA LEU A 231 6.51 24.44 25.06
C LEU A 231 5.18 23.74 24.89
N VAL A 232 5.11 22.46 25.26
CA VAL A 232 3.88 21.66 25.31
C VAL A 232 3.71 21.12 26.72
N TYR A 233 2.64 21.53 27.41
CA TYR A 233 2.34 21.12 28.77
C TYR A 233 1.50 19.83 28.80
N ALA A 234 1.48 19.16 29.95
CA ALA A 234 0.72 17.92 30.13
C ALA A 234 -0.80 18.07 29.95
N ASP A 235 -1.32 19.28 30.17
CA ASP A 235 -2.73 19.66 29.95
C ASP A 235 -3.06 19.94 28.46
N GLY A 236 -2.07 19.83 27.56
CA GLY A 236 -2.21 20.10 26.13
C GLY A 236 -2.05 21.57 25.73
N ARG A 237 -1.79 22.47 26.68
CA ARG A 237 -1.49 23.89 26.40
C ARG A 237 -0.15 24.01 25.67
N THR A 238 -0.12 24.92 24.69
CA THR A 238 1.08 25.20 23.89
C THR A 238 1.48 26.66 24.03
N VAL A 239 2.77 26.92 24.23
CA VAL A 239 3.33 28.28 24.30
C VAL A 239 4.50 28.39 23.33
N VAL A 240 4.50 29.45 22.53
CA VAL A 240 5.61 29.75 21.60
C VAL A 240 6.26 31.05 22.05
N LEU A 241 7.56 30.98 22.35
CA LEU A 241 8.41 32.11 22.72
C LEU A 241 9.40 32.36 21.59
N GLY A 242 9.62 33.62 21.20
CA GLY A 242 10.48 34.00 20.08
C GLY A 242 11.14 35.36 20.28
#